data_AF-Q2FXC0-F1
#
_entry.id   AF-Q2FXC0-F1
#
_cell.length_a   1.000
_cell.length_b   1.000
_cell.length_c   1.000
_cell.angle_alpha   90.00
_cell.angle_beta   90.00
_cell.angle_gamma   90.00
#
_symmetry.space_group_name_H-M   'P 1'
#
loop_
_entity.id
_entity.type
_entity.pdbx_description
1 polymer ?
#
loop_
_entity_poly.entity_id
_entity_poly.type
_entity_poly.pdbx_seq_one_letter_code
_entity_poly.pdbx_strand_id
1 'polypeptide(L)'
;MNTKFLGKTLVASALVLTTLGTGLHSSYLGLDTNKVVKTAKAEEKMTDGQLWKKVKDSLHDSDIILSNEYETINVTYLLSNGYSSSVSAPGNDDGGHLTQSIDFKGLKQIDLTKENVYDDFNKKLDAKNTWNSLTEKLKGLGLLQNGQKVSIYSSDSSSPVSGKVGEGVTSGGENTLTKRFINKITID
;
A
#
# COMPACT_ATOMS: atom_id res chain seq x y z
N MET A 1 -31.09 28.78 -0.99
CA MET A 1 -30.05 28.09 -0.20
C MET A 1 -29.02 27.53 -1.16
N ASN A 2 -27.78 28.05 -1.13
CA ASN A 2 -26.69 27.60 -1.99
C ASN A 2 -25.96 26.41 -1.33
N THR A 3 -26.32 25.18 -1.68
CA THR A 3 -25.49 24.01 -1.39
C THR A 3 -24.49 23.83 -2.53
N LYS A 4 -23.40 24.58 -2.43
CA LYS A 4 -22.19 24.36 -3.22
C LYS A 4 -21.39 23.20 -2.58
N PHE A 5 -20.96 22.30 -3.46
CA PHE A 5 -19.61 21.70 -3.52
C PHE A 5 -19.38 20.25 -3.07
N LEU A 6 -19.07 19.43 -4.10
CA LEU A 6 -17.97 18.45 -4.23
C LEU A 6 -18.10 17.08 -3.54
N GLY A 7 -18.88 16.19 -4.15
CA GLY A 7 -18.59 14.76 -4.13
C GLY A 7 -17.67 14.41 -5.31
N LYS A 8 -16.48 13.93 -5.01
CA LYS A 8 -15.35 13.71 -5.94
C LYS A 8 -15.70 12.69 -7.03
N THR A 9 -15.48 13.06 -8.30
CA THR A 9 -15.61 12.18 -9.47
C THR A 9 -14.69 10.96 -9.33
N LEU A 10 -15.28 9.77 -9.31
CA LEU A 10 -14.56 8.49 -9.38
C LEU A 10 -14.10 8.30 -10.83
N VAL A 11 -12.81 8.46 -11.11
CA VAL A 11 -12.24 8.12 -12.43
C VAL A 11 -11.81 6.65 -12.40
N ALA A 12 -12.73 5.77 -12.76
CA ALA A 12 -12.38 4.41 -13.16
C ALA A 12 -11.93 4.47 -14.64
N SER A 13 -10.62 4.39 -14.88
CA SER A 13 -10.08 4.34 -16.24
C SER A 13 -10.59 3.09 -16.96
N ALA A 14 -11.42 3.29 -17.98
CA ALA A 14 -11.98 2.24 -18.81
C ALA A 14 -10.87 1.44 -19.51
N LEU A 15 -10.96 0.12 -19.42
CA LEU A 15 -10.14 -0.83 -20.16
C LEU A 15 -10.48 -0.70 -21.65
N VAL A 16 -9.59 -0.10 -22.45
CA VAL A 16 -9.76 -0.05 -23.91
C VAL A 16 -9.34 -1.40 -24.48
N LEU A 17 -10.33 -2.23 -24.78
CA LEU A 17 -10.14 -3.44 -25.58
C LEU A 17 -9.98 -3.02 -27.05
N THR A 18 -8.74 -2.84 -27.51
CA THR A 18 -8.45 -2.72 -28.94
C THR A 18 -8.60 -4.09 -29.58
N THR A 19 -9.80 -4.41 -30.06
CA THR A 19 -10.00 -5.54 -30.99
C THR A 19 -9.28 -5.20 -32.29
N LEU A 20 -8.20 -5.94 -32.58
CA LEU A 20 -7.49 -5.91 -33.87
C LEU A 20 -8.41 -6.50 -34.96
N GLY A 21 -9.37 -5.70 -35.42
CA GLY A 21 -10.15 -5.97 -36.61
C GLY A 21 -9.40 -5.45 -37.83
N THR A 22 -8.78 -6.35 -38.58
CA THR A 22 -8.20 -6.08 -39.89
C THR A 22 -9.28 -5.61 -40.88
N GLY A 23 -9.09 -4.44 -41.49
CA GLY A 23 -9.54 -4.23 -42.87
C GLY A 23 -10.44 -3.03 -43.14
N LEU A 24 -9.96 -2.23 -44.09
CA LEU A 24 -10.68 -1.33 -45.02
C LEU A 24 -10.88 0.14 -44.61
N HIS A 25 -9.87 0.90 -45.04
CA HIS A 25 -9.87 2.28 -45.53
C HIS A 25 -11.24 2.95 -45.73
N SER A 26 -11.52 3.98 -44.94
CA SER A 26 -12.25 5.15 -45.41
C SER A 26 -11.62 6.40 -44.79
N SER A 27 -11.04 7.21 -45.66
CA SER A 27 -10.46 8.52 -45.44
C SER A 27 -11.35 9.43 -44.58
N TYR A 28 -10.93 9.69 -43.34
CA TYR A 28 -11.37 10.86 -42.58
C TYR A 28 -10.18 11.76 -42.32
N LEU A 29 -10.26 12.93 -42.97
CA LEU A 29 -9.43 14.10 -42.81
C LEU A 29 -9.17 14.44 -41.34
N GLY A 30 -7.90 14.66 -40.99
CA GLY A 30 -7.53 15.70 -40.01
C GLY A 30 -7.35 15.30 -38.55
N LEU A 31 -7.52 14.03 -38.16
CA LEU A 31 -7.03 13.57 -36.86
C LEU A 31 -5.68 12.90 -37.10
N ASP A 32 -4.60 13.61 -36.73
CA ASP A 32 -3.28 13.02 -36.57
C ASP A 32 -3.37 11.97 -35.45
N THR A 33 -3.87 10.78 -35.78
CA THR A 33 -3.99 9.63 -34.88
C THR A 33 -2.61 9.07 -34.52
N ASN A 34 -1.53 9.64 -35.06
CA ASN A 34 -0.16 9.37 -34.62
C ASN A 34 0.24 10.17 -33.37
N LYS A 35 -0.63 11.06 -32.86
CA LYS A 35 -0.74 11.22 -31.39
C LYS A 35 -1.43 9.99 -30.82
N VAL A 36 -0.76 8.84 -30.97
CA VAL A 36 -0.72 7.87 -29.89
C VAL A 36 -0.27 8.71 -28.71
N VAL A 37 -1.22 9.14 -27.89
CA VAL A 37 -0.95 9.50 -26.51
C VAL A 37 -0.27 8.24 -26.02
N LYS A 38 1.06 8.23 -26.02
CA LYS A 38 1.83 7.38 -25.15
C LYS A 38 1.26 7.77 -23.81
N THR A 39 0.20 7.06 -23.38
CA THR A 39 -0.28 7.05 -22.02
C THR A 39 1.00 6.96 -21.26
N ALA A 40 1.35 8.05 -20.58
CA ALA A 40 2.58 8.10 -19.85
C ALA A 40 2.44 7.01 -18.78
N LYS A 41 2.89 5.79 -19.11
CA LYS A 41 3.59 4.96 -18.16
C LYS A 41 4.87 5.73 -17.82
N ALA A 42 4.71 6.90 -17.23
CA ALA A 42 5.52 7.21 -16.08
C ALA A 42 5.08 6.13 -15.08
N GLU A 43 5.68 4.94 -15.21
CA GLU A 43 6.06 4.18 -14.04
C GLU A 43 6.74 5.24 -13.17
N GLU A 44 5.99 5.78 -12.20
CA GLU A 44 6.52 6.79 -11.30
C GLU A 44 7.77 6.14 -10.73
N LYS A 45 8.94 6.60 -11.18
CA LYS A 45 10.22 6.14 -10.69
C LYS A 45 10.26 6.53 -9.22
N MET A 46 9.78 5.62 -8.39
CA MET A 46 9.77 5.75 -6.95
C MET A 46 11.14 5.27 -6.46
N THR A 47 11.67 5.93 -5.42
CA THR A 47 12.81 5.36 -4.70
C THR A 47 12.35 4.39 -3.63
N ASP A 48 13.22 3.46 -3.25
CA ASP A 48 13.00 2.60 -2.09
C ASP A 48 12.71 3.41 -0.81
N GLY A 49 13.35 4.57 -0.61
CA GLY A 49 13.03 5.50 0.48
C GLY A 49 11.63 6.08 0.45
N GLN A 50 11.14 6.48 -0.74
CA GLN A 50 9.77 6.97 -0.91
C GLN A 50 8.74 5.86 -0.63
N LEU A 51 9.01 4.63 -1.08
CA LEU A 51 8.18 3.46 -0.77
C LEU A 51 8.16 3.21 0.74
N TRP A 52 9.34 3.13 1.36
CA TRP A 52 9.49 2.87 2.78
C TRP A 52 8.75 3.92 3.61
N LYS A 53 8.91 5.21 3.27
CA LYS A 53 8.24 6.31 3.97
C LYS A 53 6.71 6.20 3.86
N LYS A 54 6.16 5.91 2.68
CA LYS A 54 4.72 5.71 2.48
C LYS A 54 4.18 4.58 3.35
N VAL A 55 4.94 3.48 3.49
CA VAL A 55 4.59 2.37 4.38
C VAL A 55 4.66 2.80 5.85
N LYS A 56 5.75 3.44 6.28
CA LYS A 56 5.92 3.96 7.63
C LYS A 56 4.77 4.88 8.03
N ASP A 57 4.45 5.88 7.22
CA ASP A 57 3.38 6.83 7.48
C ASP A 57 2.03 6.09 7.62
N SER A 58 1.76 5.09 6.76
CA SER A 58 0.54 4.27 6.85
C SER A 58 0.46 3.44 8.14
N LEU A 59 1.58 2.93 8.63
CA LEU A 59 1.65 2.21 9.91
C LEU A 59 1.43 3.15 11.10
N HIS A 60 2.05 4.32 11.08
CA HIS A 60 1.94 5.34 12.12
C HIS A 60 0.49 5.83 12.24
N ASP A 61 -0.09 6.26 11.12
CA ASP A 61 -1.44 6.79 11.12
C ASP A 61 -2.47 5.73 11.53
N SER A 62 -2.15 4.44 11.35
CA SER A 62 -2.99 3.30 11.76
C SER A 62 -2.70 2.83 13.19
N ASP A 63 -1.89 3.60 13.91
CA ASP A 63 -1.49 3.39 15.29
C ASP A 63 -0.75 2.07 15.54
N ILE A 64 -0.17 1.48 14.49
CA ILE A 64 0.60 0.24 14.58
C ILE A 64 2.00 0.51 15.14
N ILE A 65 2.58 1.67 14.84
CA ILE A 65 3.91 2.10 15.30
C ILE A 65 3.83 3.49 15.95
N LEU A 66 4.87 3.88 16.69
CA LEU A 66 5.05 5.23 17.23
C LEU A 66 5.93 6.11 16.35
N SER A 67 6.70 5.53 15.43
CA SER A 67 7.70 6.21 14.61
C SER A 67 8.86 6.80 15.42
N ASN A 68 9.41 5.98 16.33
CA ASN A 68 10.61 6.30 17.10
C ASN A 68 11.83 5.46 16.66
N GLU A 69 13.00 5.75 17.22
CA GLU A 69 14.27 5.06 16.97
C GLU A 69 14.31 3.60 17.44
N TYR A 70 13.35 3.19 18.28
CA TYR A 70 13.26 1.87 18.89
C TYR A 70 12.35 0.92 18.09
N GLU A 71 11.84 1.38 16.96
CA GLU A 71 11.09 0.60 16.00
C GLU A 71 11.92 0.47 14.72
N THR A 72 12.02 -0.72 14.14
CA THR A 72 12.63 -0.94 12.83
C THR A 72 11.58 -1.51 11.90
N ILE A 73 11.50 -0.94 10.69
CA ILE A 73 10.52 -1.31 9.67
C ILE A 73 11.30 -1.84 8.48
N ASN A 74 11.14 -3.13 8.19
CA ASN A 74 11.69 -3.76 6.98
C ASN A 74 10.55 -4.01 5.98
N VAL A 75 10.61 -3.34 4.83
CA VAL A 75 9.61 -3.44 3.76
C VAL A 75 10.16 -4.32 2.65
N THR A 76 9.53 -5.46 2.44
CA THR A 76 9.80 -6.36 1.31
C THR A 76 8.76 -6.14 0.21
N TYR A 77 9.23 -5.92 -1.01
CA TYR A 77 8.40 -5.61 -2.18
C TYR A 77 8.82 -6.43 -3.40
N LEU A 78 7.89 -6.57 -4.35
CA LEU A 78 8.11 -7.16 -5.66
C LEU A 78 8.50 -6.08 -6.66
N LEU A 79 9.47 -6.41 -7.49
CA LEU A 79 9.85 -5.65 -8.67
C LEU A 79 9.08 -6.15 -9.89
N SER A 80 8.95 -5.33 -10.93
CA SER A 80 8.25 -5.70 -12.18
C SER A 80 8.87 -6.92 -12.88
N ASN A 81 10.17 -7.14 -12.69
CA ASN A 81 10.89 -8.32 -13.17
C ASN A 81 10.59 -9.62 -12.39
N GLY A 82 9.77 -9.57 -11.34
CA GLY A 82 9.34 -10.72 -10.55
C GLY A 82 10.23 -11.06 -9.35
N TYR A 83 11.41 -10.44 -9.21
CA TYR A 83 12.24 -10.60 -8.02
C TYR A 83 11.70 -9.76 -6.86
N SER A 84 12.02 -10.18 -5.63
CA SER A 84 11.77 -9.37 -4.44
C SER A 84 13.03 -8.61 -4.01
N SER A 85 12.84 -7.42 -3.46
CA SER A 85 13.86 -6.64 -2.78
C SER A 85 13.32 -6.16 -1.44
N SER A 86 14.19 -5.60 -0.60
CA SER A 86 13.82 -5.09 0.71
C SER A 86 14.55 -3.80 1.05
N VAL A 87 13.91 -2.96 1.84
CA VAL A 87 14.49 -1.74 2.39
C VAL A 87 14.10 -1.61 3.86
N SER A 88 15.05 -1.24 4.71
CA SER A 88 14.87 -1.19 6.15
C SER A 88 15.43 0.10 6.72
N ALA A 89 14.69 0.72 7.64
CA ALA A 89 15.15 1.87 8.40
C ALA A 89 14.43 1.96 9.77
N PRO A 90 15.00 2.72 10.74
CA PRO A 90 14.35 3.02 12.00
C PRO A 90 13.05 3.81 11.83
N GLY A 91 12.11 3.71 12.77
CA GLY A 91 10.79 4.31 12.69
C GLY A 91 10.79 5.84 12.72
N ASN A 92 11.85 6.47 13.24
CA ASN A 92 12.02 7.92 13.21
C ASN A 92 12.71 8.46 11.94
N ASP A 93 13.09 7.58 11.00
CA ASP A 93 13.72 7.98 9.75
C ASP A 93 12.73 8.65 8.78
N ASP A 94 13.24 9.47 7.86
CA ASP A 94 12.47 10.15 6.82
C ASP A 94 12.55 9.46 5.45
N GLY A 95 13.44 8.47 5.29
CA GLY A 95 13.71 7.72 4.08
C GLY A 95 14.53 8.49 3.04
N GLY A 96 14.94 9.73 3.29
CA GLY A 96 15.58 10.60 2.30
C GLY A 96 16.96 10.12 1.84
N HIS A 97 17.65 9.34 2.67
CA HIS A 97 18.95 8.76 2.35
C HIS A 97 18.85 7.47 1.50
N LEU A 98 17.65 6.89 1.40
CA LEU A 98 17.33 5.69 0.61
C LEU A 98 16.89 6.11 -0.81
N THR A 99 17.87 6.15 -1.72
CA THR A 99 17.75 6.81 -3.02
C THR A 99 17.74 5.83 -4.20
N GLN A 100 17.66 4.52 -3.96
CA GLN A 100 17.66 3.55 -5.04
C GLN A 100 16.35 3.68 -5.84
N SER A 101 16.46 3.97 -7.13
CA SER A 101 15.29 3.93 -8.03
C SER A 101 14.82 2.48 -8.17
N ILE A 102 13.52 2.25 -7.96
CA ILE A 102 12.92 0.92 -8.03
C ILE A 102 11.80 0.88 -9.07
N ASP A 103 11.69 -0.26 -9.76
CA ASP A 103 10.58 -0.59 -10.64
C ASP A 103 9.54 -1.40 -9.85
N PHE A 104 8.81 -0.69 -8.98
CA PHE A 104 7.90 -1.27 -7.99
C PHE A 104 6.67 -1.90 -8.64
N LYS A 105 6.40 -3.16 -8.30
CA LYS A 105 5.20 -3.90 -8.73
C LYS A 105 4.15 -4.03 -7.63
N GLY A 106 4.57 -4.21 -6.38
CA GLY A 106 3.65 -4.39 -5.25
C GLY A 106 4.34 -4.71 -3.93
N LEU A 107 3.66 -4.47 -2.82
CA LEU A 107 4.12 -4.90 -1.50
C LEU A 107 3.98 -6.41 -1.35
N LYS A 108 4.86 -7.01 -0.55
CA LYS A 108 4.84 -8.44 -0.22
C LYS A 108 4.79 -8.68 1.28
N GLN A 109 5.65 -8.01 2.03
CA GLN A 109 5.76 -8.20 3.47
C GLN A 109 6.29 -6.96 4.16
N ILE A 110 5.85 -6.71 5.39
CA ILE A 110 6.39 -5.69 6.27
C ILE A 110 6.71 -6.39 7.59
N ASP A 111 7.98 -6.38 7.97
CA ASP A 111 8.43 -6.89 9.27
C ASP A 111 8.73 -5.73 10.20
N LEU A 112 8.32 -5.88 11.46
CA LEU A 112 8.45 -4.87 12.50
C LEU A 112 9.22 -5.46 13.69
N THR A 113 10.31 -4.80 14.04
CA THR A 113 11.00 -5.03 15.33
C THR A 113 10.73 -3.83 16.22
N LYS A 114 10.40 -4.09 17.49
CA LYS A 114 10.13 -3.03 18.47
C LYS A 114 10.81 -3.33 19.78
N GLU A 115 11.52 -2.36 20.34
CA GLU A 115 12.11 -2.45 21.67
C GLU A 115 11.19 -1.86 22.75
N ASN A 116 11.31 -2.37 23.97
CA ASN A 116 10.38 -2.10 25.07
C ASN A 116 10.64 -0.75 25.76
N VAL A 117 10.10 0.33 25.21
CA VAL A 117 10.13 1.67 25.82
C VAL A 117 8.81 2.41 25.55
N TYR A 118 8.31 3.15 26.56
CA TYR A 118 7.15 4.09 26.53
C TYR A 118 5.72 3.55 26.78
N ASP A 119 4.83 4.49 27.15
CA ASP A 119 3.48 4.25 27.69
C ASP A 119 2.51 3.55 26.70
N ASP A 120 2.63 3.82 25.40
CA ASP A 120 1.68 3.31 24.40
C ASP A 120 2.02 1.89 23.90
N PHE A 121 3.15 1.33 24.34
CA PHE A 121 3.67 0.04 23.88
C PHE A 121 2.67 -1.11 24.12
N ASN A 122 1.91 -1.06 25.22
CA ASN A 122 0.91 -2.07 25.59
C ASN A 122 -0.52 -1.70 25.16
N LYS A 123 -0.71 -0.67 24.31
CA LYS A 123 -2.05 -0.27 23.86
C LYS A 123 -2.74 -1.41 23.12
N LYS A 124 -4.02 -1.56 23.45
CA LYS A 124 -4.94 -2.50 22.83
C LYS A 124 -5.66 -1.82 21.67
N LEU A 125 -5.49 -2.38 20.49
CA LEU A 125 -6.08 -1.91 19.24
C LEU A 125 -7.21 -2.85 18.80
N ASP A 126 -8.30 -2.30 18.30
CA ASP A 126 -9.36 -3.08 17.66
C ASP A 126 -8.84 -3.66 16.34
N ALA A 127 -8.82 -5.00 16.23
CA ALA A 127 -8.24 -5.70 15.10
C ALA A 127 -8.83 -5.26 13.75
N LYS A 128 -10.17 -5.15 13.69
CA LYS A 128 -10.89 -4.80 12.46
C LYS A 128 -10.60 -3.37 12.03
N ASN A 129 -10.65 -2.42 12.96
CA ASN A 129 -10.40 -1.01 12.67
C ASN A 129 -8.94 -0.78 12.29
N THR A 130 -7.98 -1.42 12.97
CA THR A 130 -6.56 -1.35 12.59
C THR A 130 -6.31 -1.92 11.20
N TRP A 131 -6.90 -3.07 10.87
CA TRP A 131 -6.78 -3.67 9.54
C TRP A 131 -7.40 -2.78 8.46
N ASN A 132 -8.61 -2.25 8.68
CA ASN A 132 -9.27 -1.35 7.74
C ASN A 132 -8.44 -0.08 7.52
N SER A 133 -7.97 0.54 8.61
CA SER A 133 -7.19 1.78 8.55
C SER A 133 -5.89 1.61 7.77
N LEU A 134 -5.16 0.52 8.03
CA LEU A 134 -3.91 0.23 7.32
C LEU A 134 -4.15 0.00 5.82
N THR A 135 -5.11 -0.86 5.49
CA THR A 135 -5.37 -1.23 4.09
C THR A 135 -5.91 -0.07 3.27
N GLU A 136 -6.77 0.77 3.85
CA GLU A 136 -7.26 1.99 3.20
C GLU A 136 -6.13 2.98 2.90
N LYS A 137 -5.21 3.20 3.83
CA LYS A 137 -4.06 4.11 3.63
C LYS A 137 -3.09 3.59 2.58
N LEU A 138 -2.67 2.34 2.69
CA LEU A 138 -1.77 1.74 1.70
C LEU A 138 -2.40 1.72 0.30
N LYS A 139 -3.70 1.41 0.20
CA LYS A 139 -4.45 1.50 -1.07
C LYS A 139 -4.53 2.93 -1.59
N GLY A 140 -4.81 3.91 -0.72
CA GLY A 140 -4.87 5.33 -1.07
C GLY A 140 -3.55 5.87 -1.63
N LEU A 141 -2.42 5.25 -1.25
CA LEU A 141 -1.08 5.57 -1.74
C LEU A 141 -0.66 4.73 -2.97
N GLY A 142 -1.56 3.90 -3.51
CA GLY A 142 -1.30 3.03 -4.67
C GLY A 142 -0.44 1.81 -4.36
N LEU A 143 -0.18 1.51 -3.08
CA LEU A 143 0.66 0.39 -2.66
C LEU A 143 -0.09 -0.94 -2.58
N LEU A 144 -1.43 -0.89 -2.53
CA LEU A 144 -2.33 -2.03 -2.59
C LEU A 144 -3.41 -1.85 -3.66
N GLN A 145 -3.90 -2.97 -4.16
CA GLN A 145 -4.98 -3.10 -5.12
C GLN A 145 -6.13 -3.92 -4.52
N ASN A 146 -7.34 -3.71 -5.03
CA ASN A 146 -8.49 -4.51 -4.62
C ASN A 146 -8.25 -6.01 -4.89
N GLY A 147 -8.74 -6.86 -4.00
CA GLY A 147 -8.62 -8.31 -4.09
C GLY A 147 -7.36 -8.89 -3.45
N GLN A 148 -6.33 -8.08 -3.18
CA GLN A 148 -5.15 -8.53 -2.44
C GLN A 148 -5.53 -8.92 -1.01
N LYS A 149 -4.98 -10.04 -0.53
CA LYS A 149 -5.14 -10.49 0.84
C LYS A 149 -4.11 -9.79 1.71
N VAL A 150 -4.55 -9.20 2.82
CA VAL A 150 -3.66 -8.59 3.82
C VAL A 150 -3.86 -9.30 5.15
N SER A 151 -2.77 -9.67 5.80
CA SER A 151 -2.80 -10.34 7.10
C SER A 151 -1.87 -9.65 8.09
N ILE A 152 -2.37 -9.26 9.26
CA ILE A 152 -1.60 -8.65 10.36
C ILE A 152 -1.36 -9.73 11.41
N TYR A 153 -0.09 -10.01 11.69
CA TYR A 153 0.36 -11.00 12.66
C TYR A 153 0.82 -10.32 13.94
N SER A 154 0.51 -10.97 15.05
CA SER A 154 0.95 -10.59 16.38
C SER A 154 1.63 -11.79 17.04
N SER A 155 2.74 -11.58 17.75
CA SER A 155 3.51 -12.66 18.37
C SER A 155 2.81 -13.31 19.57
N ASP A 156 1.78 -12.66 20.13
CA ASP A 156 0.92 -13.18 21.19
C ASP A 156 -0.32 -13.92 20.68
N SER A 157 -0.53 -14.00 19.36
CA SER A 157 -1.68 -14.67 18.74
C SER A 157 -1.23 -15.72 17.72
N SER A 158 -1.86 -16.90 17.75
CA SER A 158 -1.66 -17.92 16.71
C SER A 158 -2.40 -17.59 15.40
N SER A 159 -3.39 -16.70 15.45
CA SER A 159 -4.25 -16.38 14.31
C SER A 159 -4.11 -14.91 13.91
N PRO A 160 -3.73 -14.60 12.66
CA PRO A 160 -3.66 -13.23 12.19
C PRO A 160 -5.05 -12.64 11.95
N VAL A 161 -5.11 -11.31 11.93
CA VAL A 161 -6.26 -10.58 11.40
C VAL A 161 -6.10 -10.52 9.90
N SER A 162 -7.02 -11.12 9.15
CA SER A 162 -6.90 -11.23 7.69
C SER A 162 -8.17 -10.77 6.99
N GLY A 163 -7.99 -10.22 5.80
CA GLY A 163 -9.07 -9.79 4.94
C GLY A 163 -8.60 -9.59 3.50
N LYS A 164 -9.52 -9.16 2.65
CA LYS A 164 -9.22 -8.78 1.26
C LYS A 164 -9.49 -7.30 1.05
N VAL A 165 -8.53 -6.60 0.43
CA VAL A 165 -8.64 -5.17 0.14
C VAL A 165 -9.87 -4.92 -0.73
N GLY A 166 -10.77 -4.04 -0.27
CA GLY A 166 -12.05 -3.74 -0.94
C GLY A 166 -13.23 -4.64 -0.54
N GLU A 167 -12.99 -5.77 0.13
CA GLU A 167 -14.04 -6.63 0.69
C GLU A 167 -14.13 -6.50 2.23
N GLY A 168 -12.98 -6.29 2.88
CA GLY A 168 -12.86 -6.13 4.33
C GLY A 168 -12.26 -7.34 5.04
N VAL A 169 -12.34 -7.32 6.37
CA VAL A 169 -11.82 -8.37 7.26
C VAL A 169 -12.68 -9.63 7.19
N THR A 170 -12.04 -10.78 6.99
CA THR A 170 -12.68 -12.10 6.89
C THR A 170 -12.39 -13.01 8.10
N SER A 171 -11.33 -12.74 8.87
CA SER A 171 -10.99 -13.52 10.06
C SER A 171 -10.22 -12.69 11.10
N GLY A 172 -10.48 -12.95 12.38
CA GLY A 172 -9.78 -12.33 13.50
C GLY A 172 -10.14 -10.87 13.77
N GLY A 173 -11.16 -10.33 13.08
CA GLY A 173 -11.57 -8.92 13.23
C GLY A 173 -12.24 -8.61 14.57
N GLU A 174 -12.75 -9.63 15.25
CA GLU A 174 -13.32 -9.59 16.60
C GLU A 174 -12.26 -9.49 17.70
N ASN A 175 -10.98 -9.72 17.36
CA ASN A 175 -9.91 -9.75 18.33
C ASN A 175 -9.41 -8.35 18.71
N THR A 176 -8.56 -8.32 19.73
CA THR A 176 -7.75 -7.15 20.06
C THR A 176 -6.30 -7.47 19.72
N LEU A 177 -5.60 -6.50 19.14
CA LEU A 177 -4.16 -6.56 18.91
C LEU A 177 -3.44 -5.73 19.96
N THR A 178 -2.43 -6.28 20.63
CA THR A 178 -1.56 -5.46 21.48
C THR A 178 -0.45 -4.88 20.61
N LYS A 179 -0.31 -3.55 20.59
CA LYS A 179 0.59 -2.82 19.68
C LYS A 179 2.02 -3.39 19.63
N ARG A 180 2.65 -3.66 20.79
CA ARG A 180 3.99 -4.27 20.89
C ARG A 180 4.16 -5.63 20.21
N PHE A 181 3.10 -6.42 20.12
CA PHE A 181 3.20 -7.79 19.63
C PHE A 181 2.97 -7.87 18.11
N ILE A 182 2.39 -6.84 17.49
CA ILE A 182 2.30 -6.73 16.04
C ILE A 182 3.72 -6.67 15.44
N ASN A 183 4.11 -7.73 14.74
CA ASN A 183 5.49 -7.93 14.28
C ASN A 183 5.62 -8.19 12.78
N LYS A 184 4.52 -8.53 12.09
CA LYS A 184 4.57 -8.85 10.67
C LYS A 184 3.25 -8.58 9.98
N ILE A 185 3.31 -8.12 8.73
CA ILE A 185 2.17 -7.96 7.84
C ILE A 185 2.52 -8.63 6.52
N THR A 186 1.66 -9.50 6.00
CA THR A 186 1.83 -10.12 4.67
C THR A 186 0.76 -9.64 3.70
N ILE A 187 1.16 -9.54 2.43
CA ILE A 187 0.33 -9.12 1.31
C ILE A 187 0.46 -10.17 0.20
N ASP A 188 -0.66 -10.79 -0.17
CA ASP A 188 -0.76 -11.85 -1.19
C ASP A 188 -1.73 -11.47 -2.32
#